data_AF-A0A8T6XW51-F1
#
_entry.id   AF-A0A8T6XW51-F1
#
_cell.length_a   1.000
_cell.length_b   1.000
_cell.length_c   1.000
_cell.angle_alpha   90.00
_cell.angle_beta   90.00
_cell.angle_gamma   90.00
#
_symmetry.space_group_name_H-M   'P 1'
#
loop_
_entity.id
_entity.type
_entity.pdbx_description
1 polymer ?
#
loop_
_entity_poly.entity_id
_entity_poly.type
_entity_poly.pdbx_seq_one_letter_code
_entity_poly.pdbx_strand_id
1 'polypeptide(L)'
;RLIGLVARLRGPEGCPWDRAQTHRSLRGMLLEEAYEVIAAIEEGDGRALKDELGDLLLHVVFQSQIAREGGQFAIEDVLEGLNEKLIRRHPHVFNEGEAEGVAEIRQRWEEIKHGEGKCPEMRGHLPALLEARKAQE
;
A
#
# COMPACT_ATOMS: atom_id res chain seq x y z
N ARG A 1 -9.03 -14.92 7.46
CA ARG A 1 -8.32 -16.18 7.05
C ARG A 1 -6.85 -15.91 6.70
N LEU A 2 -6.54 -15.03 5.74
CA LEU A 2 -5.16 -14.69 5.34
C LEU A 2 -4.25 -14.28 6.52
N ILE A 3 -4.71 -13.35 7.37
CA ILE A 3 -3.97 -12.90 8.57
C ILE A 3 -3.54 -14.09 9.45
N GLY A 4 -4.45 -15.04 9.70
CA GLY A 4 -4.15 -16.25 10.47
C GLY A 4 -3.20 -17.22 9.77
N LEU A 5 -3.21 -17.27 8.43
CA LEU A 5 -2.23 -18.06 7.66
C LEU A 5 -0.83 -17.46 7.82
N VAL A 6 -0.68 -16.16 7.64
CA VAL A 6 0.60 -15.45 7.79
C VAL A 6 1.11 -15.56 9.22
N ALA A 7 0.25 -15.38 10.23
CA ALA A 7 0.61 -15.58 11.63
C ALA A 7 1.08 -17.02 11.91
N ARG A 8 0.48 -18.03 11.27
CA ARG A 8 0.93 -19.42 11.39
C ARG A 8 2.26 -19.66 10.69
N LEU A 9 2.47 -19.10 9.49
CA LEU A 9 3.73 -19.19 8.75
C LEU A 9 4.90 -18.60 9.56
N ARG A 10 4.64 -17.50 10.28
CA ARG A 10 5.63 -16.85 11.15
C ARG A 10 5.65 -17.34 12.60
N GLY A 11 4.75 -18.26 12.96
CA GLY A 11 4.70 -18.84 14.30
C GLY A 11 5.89 -19.77 14.60
N PRO A 12 6.09 -20.21 15.86
CA PRO A 12 7.19 -21.08 16.26
C PRO A 12 7.32 -22.36 15.41
N GLU A 13 6.18 -22.99 15.12
CA GLU A 13 6.06 -24.19 14.27
C GLU A 13 5.93 -23.86 12.76
N GLY A 14 6.15 -22.59 12.40
CA GLY A 14 6.00 -22.08 11.05
C GLY A 14 7.23 -22.28 10.17
N CYS A 15 7.22 -21.63 9.01
CA CYS A 15 8.30 -21.67 8.04
C CYS A 15 9.51 -20.85 8.54
N PRO A 16 10.72 -21.43 8.62
CA PRO A 16 11.92 -20.71 9.05
C PRO A 16 12.27 -19.51 8.16
N TRP A 17 12.03 -19.62 6.85
CA TRP A 17 12.27 -18.53 5.91
C TRP A 17 11.32 -17.37 6.16
N ASP A 18 10.02 -17.65 6.38
CA ASP A 18 9.03 -16.62 6.69
C ASP A 18 9.36 -15.91 7.99
N ARG A 19 9.72 -16.65 9.05
CA ARG A 19 10.13 -16.06 10.33
C ARG A 19 11.35 -15.14 10.23
N ALA A 20 12.32 -15.51 9.40
CA ALA A 20 13.56 -14.75 9.24
C ALA A 20 13.37 -13.40 8.54
N GLN A 21 12.22 -13.18 7.88
CA GLN A 21 11.95 -11.93 7.18
C GLN A 21 11.76 -10.75 8.13
N THR A 22 12.25 -9.60 7.68
CA THR A 22 12.13 -8.28 8.33
C THR A 22 11.56 -7.28 7.32
N HIS A 23 11.09 -6.12 7.78
CA HIS A 23 10.68 -5.02 6.87
C HIS A 23 11.75 -4.71 5.81
N ARG A 24 13.03 -4.79 6.20
CA ARG A 24 14.16 -4.48 5.30
C ARG A 24 14.42 -5.59 4.28
N SER A 25 14.29 -6.86 4.64
CA SER A 25 14.50 -7.97 3.69
C SER A 25 13.37 -8.05 2.67
N LEU A 26 12.14 -7.68 3.05
CA LEU A 26 10.97 -7.73 2.18
C LEU A 26 10.88 -6.59 1.16
N ARG A 27 11.68 -5.52 1.29
CA ARG A 27 11.59 -4.32 0.45
C ARG A 27 11.75 -4.60 -1.05
N GLY A 28 12.57 -5.59 -1.41
CA GLY A 28 12.86 -5.93 -2.80
C GLY A 28 11.67 -6.62 -3.45
N MET A 29 11.17 -7.67 -2.79
CA MET A 29 9.97 -8.39 -3.23
C MET A 29 8.76 -7.45 -3.31
N LEU A 30 8.54 -6.57 -2.31
CA LEU A 30 7.46 -5.58 -2.40
C LEU A 30 7.55 -4.70 -3.66
N LEU A 31 8.76 -4.34 -4.10
CA LEU A 31 8.96 -3.56 -5.31
C LEU A 31 8.64 -4.40 -6.55
N GLU A 32 9.09 -5.65 -6.57
CA GLU A 32 8.83 -6.63 -7.64
C GLU A 32 7.33 -6.81 -7.88
N GLU A 33 6.57 -7.15 -6.83
CA GLU A 33 5.10 -7.33 -6.92
C GLU A 33 4.39 -6.05 -7.41
N ALA A 34 4.88 -4.87 -6.98
CA ALA A 34 4.32 -3.61 -7.45
C ALA A 34 4.58 -3.37 -8.94
N TYR A 35 5.71 -3.83 -9.48
CA TYR A 35 6.02 -3.79 -10.90
C TYR A 35 5.27 -4.86 -11.69
N GLU A 36 5.03 -6.04 -11.12
CA GLU A 36 4.22 -7.10 -11.75
C GLU A 36 2.76 -6.66 -11.88
N VAL A 37 2.19 -5.97 -10.87
CA VAL A 37 0.89 -5.31 -11.00
C VAL A 37 0.88 -4.30 -12.16
N ILE A 38 1.93 -3.49 -12.32
CA ILE A 38 2.03 -2.52 -13.42
C ILE A 38 2.09 -3.24 -14.77
N ALA A 39 2.92 -4.28 -14.88
CA ALA A 39 3.05 -5.07 -16.11
C ALA A 39 1.70 -5.70 -16.51
N ALA A 40 0.98 -6.29 -15.57
CA ALA A 40 -0.34 -6.87 -15.82
C ALA A 40 -1.37 -5.83 -16.29
N ILE A 41 -1.30 -4.58 -15.79
CA ILE A 41 -2.12 -3.47 -16.27
C ILE A 41 -1.76 -3.09 -17.72
N GLU A 42 -0.46 -2.96 -18.01
CA GLU A 42 0.03 -2.58 -19.35
C GLU A 42 -0.30 -3.63 -20.42
N GLU A 43 -0.28 -4.92 -20.04
CA GLU A 43 -0.61 -6.04 -20.91
C GLU A 43 -2.13 -6.29 -21.03
N GLY A 44 -2.93 -5.68 -20.16
CA GLY A 44 -4.38 -5.93 -20.10
C GLY A 44 -4.74 -7.36 -19.65
N ASP A 45 -3.83 -8.04 -18.97
CA ASP A 45 -4.07 -9.40 -18.45
C ASP A 45 -4.77 -9.34 -17.09
N GLY A 46 -6.11 -9.46 -17.13
CA GLY A 46 -6.93 -9.46 -15.92
C GLY A 46 -6.70 -10.65 -14.99
N ARG A 47 -6.14 -11.76 -15.48
CA ARG A 47 -5.80 -12.91 -14.62
C ARG A 47 -4.52 -12.62 -13.86
N ALA A 48 -3.47 -12.19 -14.56
CA ALA A 48 -2.22 -11.77 -13.92
C ALA A 48 -2.51 -10.67 -12.90
N LEU A 49 -3.26 -9.62 -13.29
CA LEU A 49 -3.60 -8.52 -12.39
C LEU A 49 -4.24 -8.98 -11.08
N LYS A 50 -5.14 -9.96 -11.14
CA LYS A 50 -5.79 -10.50 -9.95
C LYS A 50 -4.79 -11.22 -9.04
N ASP A 51 -3.87 -11.98 -9.62
CA ASP A 51 -2.87 -12.75 -8.88
C ASP A 51 -1.87 -11.78 -8.22
N GLU A 52 -1.31 -10.82 -8.98
CA GLU A 52 -0.33 -9.85 -8.48
C GLU A 52 -0.91 -8.87 -7.42
N LEU A 53 -2.19 -8.49 -7.55
CA LEU A 53 -2.87 -7.72 -6.49
C LEU A 53 -2.97 -8.52 -5.18
N GLY A 54 -3.06 -9.85 -5.28
CA GLY A 54 -3.04 -10.76 -4.15
C GLY A 54 -1.68 -10.79 -3.46
N ASP A 55 -0.59 -10.84 -4.23
CA ASP A 55 0.77 -10.89 -3.71
C ASP A 55 1.21 -9.53 -3.14
N LEU A 56 0.81 -8.43 -3.77
CA LEU A 56 0.95 -7.10 -3.18
C LEU A 56 0.20 -6.96 -1.84
N LEU A 57 -1.02 -7.50 -1.74
CA LEU A 57 -1.79 -7.54 -0.49
C LEU A 57 -1.13 -8.44 0.56
N LEU A 58 -0.54 -9.57 0.16
CA LEU A 58 0.22 -10.45 1.04
C LEU A 58 1.34 -9.66 1.73
N HIS A 59 2.09 -8.83 1.02
CA HIS A 59 3.12 -7.99 1.63
C HIS A 59 2.59 -7.02 2.69
N VAL A 60 1.42 -6.42 2.48
CA VAL A 60 0.79 -5.54 3.49
C VAL A 60 0.47 -6.33 4.76
N VAL A 61 -0.13 -7.51 4.63
CA VAL A 61 -0.46 -8.37 5.77
C VAL A 61 0.80 -8.89 6.46
N PHE A 62 1.81 -9.29 5.69
CA PHE A 62 3.06 -9.85 6.21
C PHE A 62 3.86 -8.81 6.99
N GLN A 63 3.98 -7.59 6.48
CA GLN A 63 4.63 -6.51 7.23
C GLN A 63 3.83 -6.09 8.46
N SER A 64 2.49 -6.11 8.40
CA SER A 64 1.66 -5.86 9.58
C SER A 64 1.83 -6.95 10.65
N GLN A 65 2.03 -8.21 10.24
CA GLN A 65 2.33 -9.30 11.16
C GLN A 65 3.72 -9.13 11.83
N ILE A 66 4.74 -8.69 11.09
CA ILE A 66 6.06 -8.35 11.65
C ILE A 66 5.93 -7.22 12.70
N ALA A 67 5.19 -6.16 12.38
CA ALA A 67 4.96 -5.05 13.30
C ALA A 67 4.20 -5.49 14.56
N ARG A 68 3.25 -6.41 14.42
CA ARG A 68 2.49 -6.99 15.55
C ARG A 68 3.39 -7.80 16.48
N GLU A 69 4.29 -8.60 15.92
CA GLU A 69 5.30 -9.35 16.69
C GLU A 69 6.24 -8.43 17.46
N GLY A 70 6.53 -7.24 16.91
CA GLY A 70 7.29 -6.18 17.57
C GLY A 70 6.50 -5.32 18.56
N GLY A 71 5.20 -5.57 18.77
CA GLY A 71 4.35 -4.78 19.65
C GLY A 71 4.08 -3.35 19.17
N GLN A 72 4.17 -3.10 17.86
CA GLN A 72 4.05 -1.76 17.27
C GLN A 72 2.62 -1.44 16.84
N PHE A 73 2.10 -2.22 15.89
CA PHE A 73 0.74 -2.11 15.36
C PHE A 73 0.32 -3.44 14.71
N ALA A 74 -0.97 -3.61 14.47
CA ALA A 74 -1.53 -4.75 13.76
C ALA A 74 -2.19 -4.30 12.44
N ILE A 75 -2.62 -5.27 11.64
CA ILE A 75 -3.28 -5.01 10.36
C ILE A 75 -4.58 -4.23 10.54
N GLU A 76 -5.27 -4.42 11.68
CA GLU A 76 -6.47 -3.67 12.04
C GLU A 76 -6.18 -2.16 12.12
N ASP A 77 -5.06 -1.76 12.70
CA ASP A 77 -4.66 -0.34 12.79
C ASP A 77 -4.35 0.26 11.42
N VAL A 78 -3.74 -0.53 10.51
CA VAL A 78 -3.46 -0.13 9.13
C VAL A 78 -4.76 0.12 8.36
N LEU A 79 -5.73 -0.78 8.52
CA LEU A 79 -7.04 -0.67 7.89
C LEU A 79 -7.84 0.51 8.44
N GLU A 80 -7.84 0.72 9.76
CA GLU A 80 -8.54 1.84 10.38
C GLU A 80 -7.97 3.18 9.90
N GLY A 81 -6.64 3.34 9.94
CA GLY A 81 -5.97 4.54 9.44
C GLY A 81 -6.13 4.75 7.92
N LEU A 82 -6.46 3.70 7.15
CA LEU A 82 -6.85 3.84 5.75
C LEU A 82 -8.31 4.28 5.61
N ASN A 83 -9.23 3.68 6.36
CA ASN A 83 -10.65 4.01 6.35
C ASN A 83 -10.90 5.46 6.72
N GLU A 84 -10.37 5.92 7.87
CA GLU A 84 -10.50 7.31 8.33
C GLU A 84 -9.97 8.30 7.28
N LYS A 85 -8.84 7.95 6.64
CA LYS A 85 -8.21 8.77 5.61
C LYS A 85 -9.05 8.83 4.34
N LEU A 86 -9.65 7.71 3.91
CA LEU A 86 -10.51 7.69 2.73
C LEU A 86 -11.79 8.48 2.97
N ILE A 87 -12.42 8.33 4.14
CA ILE A 87 -13.60 9.12 4.53
C ILE A 87 -13.27 10.61 4.52
N ARG A 88 -12.18 11.01 5.19
CA ARG A 88 -11.76 12.42 5.26
C ARG A 88 -11.44 13.02 3.89
N ARG A 89 -10.82 12.26 2.99
CA ARG A 89 -10.42 12.74 1.64
C ARG A 89 -11.56 12.72 0.62
N HIS A 90 -12.71 12.12 0.94
CA HIS A 90 -13.88 12.08 0.07
C HIS A 90 -15.13 12.60 0.79
N PRO A 91 -15.13 13.87 1.24
CA PRO A 91 -16.30 14.44 1.91
C PRO A 91 -17.53 14.48 0.99
N HIS A 92 -17.33 14.54 -0.33
CA HIS A 92 -18.39 14.50 -1.33
C HIS A 92 -19.04 13.12 -1.50
N VAL A 93 -18.44 12.05 -0.96
CA VAL A 93 -19.02 10.69 -0.96
C VAL A 93 -19.61 10.34 0.41
N PHE A 94 -18.93 10.71 1.49
CA PHE A 94 -19.23 10.22 2.84
C PHE A 94 -19.83 11.26 3.79
N ASN A 95 -19.88 12.54 3.42
CA ASN A 95 -20.44 13.65 4.21
C ASN A 95 -21.31 14.57 3.33
N GLU A 96 -21.69 15.75 3.83
CA GLU A 96 -22.26 16.81 3.03
C GLU A 96 -21.18 17.51 2.21
N GLY A 97 -21.19 17.29 0.90
CA GLY A 97 -20.33 17.98 -0.05
C GLY A 97 -20.79 17.74 -1.48
N GLU A 98 -21.02 18.80 -2.22
CA GLU A 98 -21.22 18.71 -3.67
C GLU A 98 -19.85 18.80 -4.35
N ALA A 99 -19.61 17.94 -5.34
CA ALA A 99 -18.48 18.05 -6.24
C ALA A 99 -19.02 17.91 -7.66
N GLU A 100 -18.81 18.94 -8.48
CA GLU A 100 -19.45 19.05 -9.80
C GLU A 100 -18.59 18.43 -10.91
N GLY A 101 -17.38 17.94 -10.61
CA GLY A 101 -16.56 17.25 -11.60
C GLY A 101 -15.21 16.72 -11.12
N VAL A 102 -14.60 15.88 -11.96
CA VAL A 102 -13.32 15.19 -11.69
C VAL A 102 -12.18 16.17 -11.35
N ALA A 103 -12.12 17.31 -12.02
CA ALA A 103 -11.08 18.32 -11.77
C ALA A 103 -11.18 18.93 -10.37
N GLU A 104 -12.40 19.25 -9.93
CA GLU A 104 -12.67 19.80 -8.59
C GLU A 104 -12.39 18.75 -7.50
N ILE A 105 -12.80 17.50 -7.72
CA ILE A 105 -12.50 16.37 -6.82
C ILE A 105 -10.98 16.22 -6.66
N ARG A 106 -10.23 16.26 -7.76
CA ARG A 106 -8.77 16.15 -7.74
C ARG A 106 -8.12 17.31 -6.98
N GLN A 107 -8.57 18.54 -7.22
CA GLN A 107 -8.06 19.71 -6.52
C GLN A 107 -8.28 19.61 -5.01
N ARG A 108 -9.53 19.34 -4.58
CA ARG A 108 -9.85 19.16 -3.16
C ARG A 108 -9.06 18.02 -2.52
N TRP A 109 -8.83 16.92 -3.25
CA TRP A 109 -8.02 15.81 -2.75
C TRP A 109 -6.56 16.22 -2.47
N GLU A 110 -5.94 16.98 -3.38
CA GLU A 110 -4.58 17.50 -3.17
C GLU A 110 -4.54 18.54 -2.05
N GLU A 111 -5.55 19.40 -1.92
CA GLU A 111 -5.66 20.39 -0.82
C GLU A 111 -5.73 19.69 0.55
N ILE A 112 -6.60 18.70 0.72
CA ILE A 112 -6.72 17.92 1.95
C ILE A 112 -5.40 17.20 2.25
N LYS A 113 -4.76 16.60 1.23
CA LYS A 113 -3.47 15.91 1.37
C LYS A 113 -2.34 16.86 1.79
N HIS A 114 -2.29 18.09 1.28
CA HIS A 114 -1.31 19.09 1.70
C HIS A 114 -1.55 19.54 3.15
N GLY A 115 -2.82 19.72 3.56
CA GLY A 115 -3.19 20.04 4.94
C GLY A 115 -2.79 18.98 5.97
N GLU A 116 -2.62 17.72 5.55
CA GLU A 116 -2.14 16.61 6.39
C GLU A 116 -0.61 16.61 6.60
N GLY A 117 0.13 17.60 6.08
CA GLY A 117 1.59 17.66 6.18
C GLY A 117 2.30 16.62 5.29
N LYS A 118 1.59 15.98 4.37
CA LYS A 118 2.15 15.02 3.41
C LYS A 118 2.63 15.73 2.15
N CYS A 119 3.81 16.34 2.23
CA CYS A 119 4.59 16.62 1.02
C CYS A 119 5.15 15.30 0.47
N PRO A 120 4.98 15.00 -0.84
CA PRO A 120 5.57 13.82 -1.45
C PRO A 120 7.06 14.08 -1.71
N GLU A 121 7.87 14.28 -0.68
CA GLU A 121 9.32 14.17 -0.87
C GLU A 121 9.70 12.69 -0.87
N MET A 122 9.39 12.04 -2.00
CA MET A 122 9.99 10.76 -2.38
C MET A 122 11.45 10.90 -2.85
N ARG A 123 12.03 12.11 -2.76
CA ARG A 123 13.41 12.39 -3.15
C ARG A 123 14.37 11.50 -2.36
N GLY A 124 15.11 10.65 -3.07
CA GLY A 124 16.15 9.79 -2.51
C GLY A 124 15.69 8.38 -2.10
N HIS A 125 14.41 8.04 -2.25
CA HIS A 125 13.87 6.72 -1.91
C HIS A 125 13.33 5.93 -3.09
N LEU A 126 13.16 6.58 -4.25
CA LEU A 126 12.76 5.92 -5.49
C LEU A 126 14.02 5.40 -6.21
N PRO A 127 13.93 4.24 -6.90
CA PRO A 127 14.96 3.87 -7.87
C PRO A 127 15.19 5.01 -8.86
N ALA A 128 16.44 5.25 -9.25
CA ALA A 128 16.83 6.41 -10.06
C ALA A 128 16.01 6.55 -11.37
N LEU A 129 15.64 5.43 -12.00
CA LEU A 129 14.81 5.43 -13.20
C LEU A 129 13.37 5.89 -12.93
N LEU A 130 12.82 5.56 -11.77
CA LEU A 130 11.47 5.97 -11.39
C LEU A 130 11.43 7.46 -10.97
N GLU A 131 12.51 7.97 -10.38
CA GLU A 131 12.69 9.42 -10.16
C GLU A 131 12.76 10.17 -11.49
N ALA A 132 13.58 9.68 -12.43
CA ALA A 132 13.73 10.29 -13.74
C ALA A 132 12.40 10.35 -14.50
N ARG A 133 11.62 9.26 -14.49
CA ARG A 133 10.28 9.22 -15.10
C ARG A 133 9.33 10.23 -14.47
N LYS A 134 9.28 10.34 -13.14
CA LYS A 134 8.42 11.32 -12.46
C LYS A 134 8.82 12.78 -12.74
N ALA A 135 10.10 13.04 -13.01
CA ALA A 135 10.56 14.38 -13.37
C ALA A 135 10.21 14.76 -14.83
N GLN A 136 9.84 13.79 -15.66
CA GLN A 136 9.45 13.98 -17.06
C GLN A 136 7.94 14.16 -17.25
N GLU A 137 7.13 13.71 -16.29
CA GLU A 137 5.67 13.85 -16.23
C GLU A 137 5.25 15.20 -15.63
#